data_AF-A0A946S079-F1
#
_entry.id   AF-A0A946S079-F1
#
_cell.length_a   1.000
_cell.length_b   1.000
_cell.length_c   1.000
_cell.angle_alpha   90.00
_cell.angle_beta   90.00
_cell.angle_gamma   90.00
#
_symmetry.space_group_name_H-M   'P 1'
#
loop_
_entity.id
_entity.type
_entity.pdbx_description
1 polymer ?
#
loop_
_entity_poly.entity_id
_entity_poly.type
_entity_poly.pdbx_seq_one_letter_code
_entity_poly.pdbx_strand_id
1 'polypeptide(L)'
;MKYLIKTSKLSILTIILLIASQSSAQPDIVWQRFYGGGDNQSFYASVMMDNGDLAFTGNSHNSSVYFVMTNAGGEILTENRYELEDDFSRWG
;
A
#
# COMPACT_ATOMS: atom_id res chain seq x y z
N MET A 1 45.06 5.31 -27.31
CA MET A 1 44.13 4.54 -28.14
C MET A 1 42.73 4.68 -27.53
N LYS A 2 41.88 5.58 -28.06
CA LYS A 2 40.52 5.85 -27.53
C LYS A 2 39.52 5.08 -28.40
N TYR A 3 38.87 4.05 -27.85
CA TYR A 3 37.74 3.40 -28.52
C TYR A 3 36.51 4.30 -28.40
N LEU A 4 36.16 5.00 -29.47
CA LEU A 4 34.87 5.70 -29.61
C LEU A 4 33.82 4.65 -29.98
N ILE A 5 32.95 4.31 -29.03
CA ILE A 5 31.81 3.42 -29.27
C ILE A 5 30.86 4.15 -30.23
N LYS A 6 30.83 3.74 -31.50
CA LYS A 6 29.94 4.31 -32.52
C LYS A 6 28.60 3.57 -32.43
N THR A 7 27.62 4.15 -31.73
CA THR A 7 26.30 3.53 -31.56
C THR A 7 25.49 3.65 -32.85
N SER A 8 24.95 2.52 -33.33
CA SER A 8 24.08 2.49 -34.51
C SER A 8 22.61 2.68 -34.11
N LYS A 9 21.78 3.24 -35.00
CA LYS A 9 20.34 3.38 -34.77
C LYS A 9 19.66 2.03 -34.47
N LEU A 10 20.18 0.95 -35.06
CA LEU A 10 19.71 -0.42 -34.80
C LEU A 10 20.01 -0.84 -33.36
N SER A 11 21.18 -0.48 -32.83
CA SER A 11 21.57 -0.74 -31.44
C SER A 11 20.68 0.01 -30.45
N ILE A 12 20.29 1.25 -30.76
CA ILE A 12 19.36 2.05 -29.95
C ILE A 12 17.97 1.40 -29.96
N LEU A 13 17.48 0.98 -31.14
CA LEU A 13 16.18 0.33 -31.27
C LEU A 13 16.11 -1.00 -30.51
N THR A 14 17.18 -1.79 -30.54
CA THR A 14 17.24 -3.05 -29.77
C THR A 14 17.22 -2.82 -28.26
N ILE A 15 17.89 -1.79 -27.76
CA ILE A 15 17.87 -1.48 -26.32
C ILE A 15 16.48 -1.04 -25.87
N ILE A 16 15.77 -0.24 -26.69
CA ILE A 16 14.39 0.18 -26.39
C ILE A 16 13.44 -1.03 -26.35
N LEU A 17 13.57 -1.96 -27.31
CA LEU A 17 12.77 -3.18 -27.35
C LEU A 17 13.02 -4.10 -26.14
N LEU A 18 14.26 -4.23 -25.68
CA LEU A 18 14.61 -5.02 -24.49
C LEU A 18 14.02 -4.44 -23.19
N ILE A 19 13.95 -3.12 -23.07
CA ILE A 19 13.36 -2.46 -21.90
C ILE A 19 11.83 -2.61 -21.93
N ALA A 20 11.22 -2.49 -23.12
CA ALA A 20 9.78 -2.60 -23.31
C ALA A 20 9.24 -4.04 -23.17
N SER A 21 10.09 -5.07 -23.33
CA SER A 21 9.69 -6.48 -23.24
C SER A 21 9.57 -7.01 -21.82
N GLN A 22 9.71 -6.19 -20.79
CA GLN A 22 9.51 -6.61 -19.40
C GLN A 22 8.00 -6.80 -19.14
N SER A 23 7.44 -7.90 -19.66
CA SER A 23 6.17 -8.43 -19.19
C SER A 23 6.45 -9.24 -17.93
N SER A 24 6.28 -8.60 -16.77
CA SER A 24 6.21 -9.33 -15.51
C SER A 24 5.02 -10.28 -15.56
N ALA A 25 5.24 -11.58 -15.36
CA ALA A 25 4.15 -12.56 -15.31
C ALA A 25 3.26 -12.37 -14.06
N GLN A 26 3.68 -11.52 -13.14
CA GLN A 26 2.98 -11.17 -11.92
C GLN A 26 2.76 -9.65 -11.86
N PRO A 27 1.77 -9.18 -11.09
CA PRO A 27 1.62 -7.76 -10.84
C PRO A 27 2.88 -7.24 -10.14
N ASP A 28 3.42 -6.12 -10.61
CA ASP A 28 4.52 -5.46 -9.93
C ASP A 28 4.01 -4.78 -8.64
N ILE A 29 4.72 -4.98 -7.53
CA ILE A 29 4.45 -4.26 -6.28
C ILE A 29 4.98 -2.83 -6.44
N VAL A 30 4.07 -1.86 -6.57
CA VAL A 30 4.42 -0.43 -6.72
C VAL A 30 4.92 0.16 -5.39
N TRP A 31 4.32 -0.24 -4.28
CA TRP A 31 4.75 0.12 -2.92
C TRP A 31 4.21 -0.88 -1.89
N GLN A 32 4.87 -0.89 -0.72
CA GLN A 32 4.44 -1.65 0.45
C GLN A 32 4.64 -0.78 1.70
N ARG A 33 3.65 -0.78 2.59
CA ARG A 33 3.72 -0.13 3.90
C ARG A 33 3.08 -0.99 4.97
N PHE A 34 3.49 -0.76 6.21
CA PHE A 34 2.91 -1.38 7.39
C PHE A 34 2.19 -0.30 8.18
N TYR A 35 0.97 -0.61 8.62
CA TYR A 35 0.13 0.30 9.41
C TYR A 35 -0.21 -0.35 10.75
N GLY A 36 -0.23 0.44 11.81
CA GLY A 36 -0.30 -0.05 13.19
C GLY A 36 1.07 -0.14 13.85
N GLY A 37 1.17 -0.94 14.91
CA GLY A 37 2.42 -1.12 15.67
C GLY A 37 2.27 -1.74 17.07
N GLY A 38 1.05 -2.13 17.47
CA GLY A 38 0.80 -2.80 18.74
C GLY A 38 0.45 -4.28 18.57
N ASP A 39 0.76 -5.08 19.58
CA ASP A 39 0.36 -6.49 19.66
C ASP A 39 -1.18 -6.59 19.58
N ASN A 40 -1.71 -7.43 18.69
CA ASN A 40 -3.14 -7.60 18.36
C ASN A 40 -3.81 -6.43 17.61
N GLN A 41 -3.25 -6.01 16.48
CA GLN A 41 -3.99 -5.22 15.47
C GLN A 41 -4.23 -6.08 14.23
N SER A 42 -5.45 -6.08 13.71
CA SER A 42 -5.82 -6.84 12.52
C SER A 42 -6.86 -6.09 11.71
N PHE A 43 -6.60 -5.93 10.41
CA PHE A 43 -7.57 -5.38 9.46
C PHE A 43 -8.40 -6.52 8.86
N TYR A 44 -9.71 -6.29 8.75
CA TYR A 44 -10.66 -7.28 8.24
C TYR A 44 -11.36 -6.82 6.96
N ALA A 45 -11.38 -5.52 6.70
CA ALA A 45 -12.00 -4.96 5.51
C ALA A 45 -11.18 -3.79 4.97
N SER A 46 -11.18 -3.65 3.65
CA SER A 46 -10.60 -2.53 2.94
C SER A 46 -11.45 -2.15 1.73
N VAL A 47 -11.32 -0.88 1.31
CA VAL A 47 -11.95 -0.35 0.11
C VAL A 47 -11.00 0.65 -0.55
N MET A 48 -10.94 0.60 -1.88
CA MET A 48 -10.25 1.61 -2.70
C MET A 48 -11.29 2.57 -3.26
N MET A 49 -11.01 3.86 -3.19
CA MET A 49 -11.84 4.93 -3.73
C MET A 49 -11.44 5.25 -5.18
N ASP A 50 -12.30 5.95 -5.91
CA ASP A 50 -12.06 6.30 -7.32
C ASP A 50 -10.80 7.17 -7.55
N ASN A 51 -10.37 7.90 -6.52
CA ASN A 51 -9.15 8.70 -6.55
C ASN A 51 -7.88 7.90 -6.20
N GLY A 52 -8.01 6.60 -5.92
CA GLY A 52 -6.91 5.70 -5.53
C GLY A 52 -6.61 5.68 -4.04
N ASP A 53 -7.30 6.47 -3.21
CA ASP A 53 -7.16 6.41 -1.76
C ASP A 53 -7.66 5.06 -1.23
N LEU A 54 -7.08 4.61 -0.13
CA LEU A 54 -7.41 3.33 0.50
C LEU A 54 -7.96 3.59 1.89
N ALA A 55 -9.10 3.00 2.23
CA ALA A 55 -9.60 2.93 3.60
C ALA A 55 -9.61 1.48 4.07
N PHE A 56 -9.19 1.24 5.30
CA PHE A 56 -9.17 -0.09 5.88
C PHE A 56 -9.52 -0.04 7.37
N THR A 57 -10.26 -1.05 7.81
CA THR A 57 -10.81 -1.12 9.16
C THR A 57 -10.60 -2.50 9.76
N GLY A 58 -10.48 -2.52 11.08
CA GLY A 58 -10.10 -3.68 11.84
C GLY A 58 -10.41 -3.52 13.31
N ASN A 59 -9.87 -4.43 14.10
CA ASN A 59 -9.85 -4.29 15.55
C ASN A 59 -8.44 -3.88 16.01
N SER A 60 -8.41 -3.09 17.06
CA SER A 60 -7.25 -2.91 17.92
C SER A 60 -7.49 -3.57 19.28
N HIS A 61 -6.44 -3.59 20.11
CA HIS A 61 -6.47 -4.11 21.48
C HIS A 61 -7.72 -3.63 22.26
N ASN A 62 -8.32 -4.52 23.06
CA ASN A 62 -9.51 -4.28 23.89
C ASN A 62 -10.79 -3.89 23.12
N SER A 63 -11.12 -4.61 22.04
CA SER A 63 -12.39 -4.47 21.31
C SER A 63 -12.60 -3.13 20.61
N SER A 64 -11.61 -2.24 20.56
CA SER A 64 -11.72 -0.96 19.87
C SER A 64 -11.67 -1.13 18.34
N VAL A 65 -12.49 -0.37 17.61
CA VAL A 65 -12.45 -0.30 16.15
C VAL A 65 -11.25 0.54 15.72
N TYR A 66 -10.44 0.01 14.81
CA TYR A 66 -9.29 0.70 14.24
C TYR A 66 -9.54 1.04 12.78
N PHE A 67 -9.52 2.33 12.45
CA PHE A 67 -9.77 2.85 11.11
C PHE A 67 -8.56 3.64 10.60
N VAL A 68 -8.14 3.35 9.37
CA VAL A 68 -7.06 4.05 8.70
C VAL A 68 -7.47 4.39 7.27
N MET A 69 -7.12 5.59 6.82
CA MET A 69 -7.23 6.00 5.42
C MET A 69 -5.87 6.49 4.94
N THR A 70 -5.51 6.11 3.71
CA THR A 70 -4.25 6.50 3.07
C THR A 70 -4.50 7.07 1.69
N ASN A 71 -3.57 7.88 1.19
CA ASN A 71 -3.57 8.22 -0.22
C ASN A 71 -3.13 7.04 -1.09
N ALA A 72 -3.17 7.20 -2.41
CA ALA A 72 -2.73 6.19 -3.38
C ALA A 72 -1.25 5.76 -3.23
N GLY A 73 -0.41 6.59 -2.57
CA GLY A 73 1.00 6.28 -2.25
C GLY A 73 1.21 5.66 -0.87
N GLY A 74 0.12 5.35 -0.15
CA GLY A 74 0.13 4.77 1.18
C GLY A 74 0.48 5.75 2.31
N GLU A 75 0.47 7.05 2.07
CA GLU A 75 0.64 8.02 3.15
C GLU A 75 -0.66 8.15 3.95
N ILE A 76 -0.56 8.16 5.28
CA ILE A 76 -1.73 8.23 6.16
C ILE A 76 -2.40 9.60 6.01
N LEU A 77 -3.69 9.58 5.62
CA LEU A 77 -4.58 10.74 5.62
C LEU A 77 -5.33 10.86 6.95
N THR A 78 -5.73 9.72 7.53
CA THR A 78 -6.34 9.67 8.86
C THR A 78 -6.09 8.32 9.54
N GLU A 79 -6.01 8.34 10.86
CA GLU A 79 -5.85 7.17 11.69
C GLU A 79 -6.63 7.39 13.00
N ASN A 80 -7.66 6.58 13.23
CA ASN A 80 -8.54 6.73 14.39
C ASN A 80 -8.76 5.38 15.08
N ARG A 81 -8.88 5.44 16.42
CA ARG A 81 -9.28 4.31 17.26
C ARG A 81 -10.54 4.70 18.00
N TYR A 82 -11.57 3.86 17.92
CA TYR A 82 -12.84 4.05 18.59
C TYR A 82 -13.00 2.97 19.64
N GLU A 83 -12.97 3.36 20.91
CA GLU A 83 -13.27 2.45 22.01
C GLU A 83 -14.76 2.08 21.95
N LEU A 84 -15.04 0.80 22.14
CA LEU A 84 -16.41 0.37 22.39
C LEU A 84 -16.65 0.54 23.89
N GLU A 85 -17.65 1.33 24.27
CA GLU A 85 -18.07 1.40 25.68
C GLU A 85 -18.58 0.02 26.10
N ASP A 86 -17.75 -0.74 26.82
CA ASP A 86 -18.18 -1.93 27.54
C ASP A 86 -18.92 -1.52 28.81
N ASP A 87 -20.06 -0.82 28.68
CA ASP A 87 -20.90 -0.49 29.83
C ASP A 87 -21.83 -1.64 30.21
N PHE A 88 -21.23 -2.78 30.55
CA PHE A 88 -21.93 -3.85 31.25
C PHE A 88 -22.16 -3.52 32.74
N SER A 89 -21.63 -2.37 33.22
CA SER A 89 -21.71 -1.95 34.62
C SER A 89 -23.06 -1.34 35.02
N ARG A 90 -23.86 -0.90 34.04
CA ARG A 90 -25.18 -0.28 34.26
C ARG A 90 -26.33 -1.24 34.56
N TRP A 91 -26.10 -2.55 34.53
CA TRP A 91 -27.14 -3.57 34.77
C TRP A 91 -26.85 -4.47 35.99
N GLY A 92 -25.98 -4.04 36.90
CA GLY A 92 -25.67 -4.71 38.17
C GLY A 92 -26.44 -4.15 39.36
#